data_AF-I9KUY9-F1
#
_entry.id   AF-I9KUY9-F1
#
_cell.length_a   1.000
_cell.length_b   1.000
_cell.length_c   1.000
_cell.angle_alpha   90.00
_cell.angle_beta   90.00
_cell.angle_gamma   90.00
#
_symmetry.space_group_name_H-M   'P 1'
#
loop_
_entity.id
_entity.type
_entity.pdbx_description
1 polymer ?
#
loop_
_entity_poly.entity_id
_entity_poly.type
_entity_poly.pdbx_seq_one_letter_code
_entity_poly.pdbx_strand_id
1 'polypeptide(L)'
;MVQRDLKEVEEIFKRNLQYLKGKYDIKLIYVFGSYSKGTNTKNSDLDIAVLLGNGYDPMDKLALIGDLVSIFKRDDIDLVVLNSANPVLRHQVIKHGKLIFEENEDVKVEFEVKTLREYMDMEYFRKVQMDVIKEWVKSVVGDNSD
;
A
#
# COMPACT_ATOMS: atom_id res chain seq x y z
N MET A 1 -5.09 1.84 23.60
CA MET A 1 -3.84 2.62 23.52
C MET A 1 -3.64 2.93 22.05
N VAL A 2 -3.83 4.19 21.64
CA VAL A 2 -3.61 4.59 20.24
C VAL A 2 -2.11 4.70 20.09
N GLN A 3 -1.50 3.78 19.34
CA GLN A 3 -0.10 3.88 19.00
C GLN A 3 0.07 5.14 18.18
N ARG A 4 1.02 6.00 18.55
CA ARG A 4 1.21 7.33 17.94
C ARG A 4 2.49 7.40 17.14
N ASP A 5 3.36 6.42 17.31
CA ASP A 5 4.73 6.47 16.82
C ASP A 5 5.03 5.25 15.94
N LEU A 6 5.66 5.51 14.80
CA LEU A 6 5.97 4.45 13.83
C LEU A 6 6.96 3.43 14.42
N LYS A 7 7.70 3.83 15.46
CA LYS A 7 8.52 2.93 16.29
C LYS A 7 7.71 1.88 17.04
N GLU A 8 6.52 2.23 17.55
CA GLU A 8 5.66 1.27 18.25
C GLU A 8 5.11 0.23 17.28
N VAL A 9 4.69 0.68 16.09
CA VAL A 9 4.24 -0.21 15.00
C VAL A 9 5.37 -1.15 14.59
N GLU A 10 6.57 -0.63 14.42
CA GLU A 10 7.76 -1.42 14.09
C GLU A 10 8.10 -2.44 15.20
N GLU A 11 8.00 -2.08 16.48
CA GLU A 11 8.20 -3.02 17.59
C GLU A 11 7.16 -4.14 17.62
N ILE A 12 5.89 -3.80 17.41
CA ILE A 12 4.80 -4.77 17.38
C ILE A 12 4.98 -5.73 16.20
N PHE A 13 5.34 -5.20 15.03
CA PHE A 13 5.69 -6.04 13.89
C PHE A 13 6.87 -6.94 14.21
N LYS A 14 7.97 -6.42 14.75
CA LYS A 14 9.16 -7.22 15.12
C LYS A 14 8.82 -8.37 16.07
N ARG A 15 7.94 -8.16 17.05
CA ARG A 15 7.50 -9.21 17.99
C ARG A 15 6.66 -10.31 17.33
N ASN A 16 5.85 -9.95 16.33
CA ASN A 16 4.93 -10.88 15.66
C ASN A 16 5.45 -11.37 14.30
N LEU A 17 6.59 -10.87 13.84
CA LEU A 17 7.13 -11.11 12.50
C LEU A 17 7.38 -12.59 12.23
N GLN A 18 7.91 -13.33 13.20
CA GLN A 18 8.14 -14.78 13.10
C GLN A 18 6.84 -15.54 12.81
N TYR A 19 5.78 -15.24 13.56
CA TYR A 19 4.46 -15.84 13.37
C TYR A 19 3.86 -15.47 12.02
N LEU A 20 3.89 -14.19 11.66
CA LEU A 20 3.33 -13.69 10.41
C LEU A 20 4.08 -14.23 9.18
N LYS A 21 5.42 -14.32 9.25
CA LYS A 21 6.24 -14.88 8.19
C LYS A 21 5.96 -16.37 8.00
N GLY A 22 5.89 -17.14 9.08
CA GLY A 22 5.64 -18.58 9.03
C GLY A 22 4.25 -18.94 8.49
N LYS A 23 3.26 -18.06 8.69
CA LYS A 23 1.88 -18.30 8.28
C LYS A 23 1.55 -17.80 6.87
N TYR A 24 2.11 -16.65 6.46
CA TYR A 24 1.69 -15.96 5.25
C TYR A 24 2.81 -15.77 4.20
N ASP A 25 4.01 -16.27 4.45
CA ASP A 25 5.18 -16.10 3.56
C ASP A 25 5.39 -14.62 3.15
N ILE A 26 5.49 -13.77 4.16
CA ILE A 26 5.63 -12.32 3.97
C ILE A 26 7.04 -11.99 3.46
N LYS A 27 7.08 -11.29 2.32
CA LYS A 27 8.31 -10.85 1.65
C LYS A 27 8.70 -9.43 1.98
N LEU A 28 7.74 -8.51 1.96
CA LEU A 28 7.94 -7.09 2.26
C LEU A 28 6.78 -6.56 3.10
N ILE A 29 7.07 -5.68 4.05
CA ILE A 29 6.07 -4.91 4.81
C ILE A 29 6.43 -3.44 4.72
N TYR A 30 5.49 -2.65 4.24
CA TYR A 30 5.54 -1.19 4.22
C TYR A 30 4.41 -0.65 5.07
N VAL A 31 4.68 0.45 5.78
CA VAL A 31 3.64 1.27 6.39
C VAL A 31 3.62 2.58 5.62
N PHE A 32 2.48 2.89 5.01
CA PHE A 32 2.30 4.09 4.19
C PHE A 32 1.17 4.95 4.77
N GLY A 33 0.77 6.02 4.07
CA GLY A 33 -0.34 6.86 4.52
C GLY A 33 0.03 8.14 5.26
N SER A 34 -0.93 8.69 6.03
CA SER A 34 -0.76 9.93 6.81
C SER A 34 0.33 9.79 7.88
N TYR A 35 0.64 8.56 8.29
CA TYR A 35 1.75 8.19 9.16
C TYR A 35 3.13 8.55 8.57
N SER A 36 3.28 8.50 7.25
CA SER A 36 4.54 8.80 6.56
C SER A 36 4.72 10.30 6.29
N LYS A 37 3.63 11.09 6.30
CA LYS A 37 3.62 12.53 5.97
C LYS A 37 3.70 13.47 7.18
N GLY A 38 3.66 12.96 8.41
CA GLY A 38 3.79 13.78 9.62
C GLY A 38 2.58 14.66 9.97
N THR A 39 1.47 14.55 9.25
CA THR A 39 0.22 15.31 9.47
C THR A 39 -0.76 14.52 10.33
N ASN A 40 -0.29 13.99 11.46
CA ASN A 40 -1.04 13.01 12.22
C ASN A 40 -2.16 13.68 13.04
N THR A 41 -3.42 13.33 12.76
CA THR A 41 -4.57 13.58 13.65
C THR A 41 -4.93 12.29 14.40
N LYS A 42 -5.62 12.41 15.54
CA LYS A 42 -5.97 11.30 16.47
C LYS A 42 -6.79 10.14 15.86
N ASN A 43 -7.17 10.21 14.58
CA ASN A 43 -8.09 9.33 13.87
C ASN A 43 -7.46 8.72 12.60
N SER A 44 -6.14 8.81 12.45
CA SER A 44 -5.48 8.28 11.25
C SER A 44 -5.51 6.74 11.23
N ASP A 45 -6.16 6.20 10.20
CA ASP A 45 -6.09 4.78 9.84
C ASP A 45 -4.62 4.36 9.65
N LEU A 46 -4.31 3.10 9.99
CA LEU A 46 -3.00 2.51 9.81
C LEU A 46 -2.95 1.78 8.47
N ASP A 47 -2.40 2.46 7.46
CA ASP A 47 -2.23 1.89 6.13
C ASP A 47 -0.98 0.99 6.08
N ILE A 48 -1.19 -0.31 5.97
CA ILE A 48 -0.15 -1.33 5.89
C ILE A 48 -0.19 -1.95 4.50
N ALA A 49 0.95 -1.98 3.83
CA ALA A 49 1.13 -2.68 2.57
C ALA A 49 2.03 -3.89 2.77
N VAL A 50 1.57 -5.06 2.31
CA VAL A 50 2.30 -6.32 2.45
C VAL A 50 2.48 -6.97 1.09
N LEU A 51 3.70 -7.40 0.79
CA LEU A 51 4.00 -8.29 -0.32
C LEU A 51 4.08 -9.72 0.22
N LEU A 52 3.27 -10.61 -0.34
CA LEU A 52 3.19 -12.02 0.01
C LEU A 52 3.87 -12.87 -1.07
N GLY A 53 4.25 -14.09 -0.71
CA GLY A 53 4.85 -15.05 -1.63
C GLY A 53 3.93 -15.51 -2.78
N ASN A 54 4.48 -16.37 -3.64
CA ASN A 54 3.82 -16.84 -4.87
C ASN A 54 2.61 -17.79 -4.60
N GLY A 55 2.30 -18.09 -3.34
CA GLY A 55 1.16 -18.92 -2.92
C GLY A 55 -0.03 -18.15 -2.35
N TYR A 56 -0.08 -16.82 -2.52
CA TYR A 56 -1.10 -15.95 -1.95
C TYR A 56 -2.53 -16.36 -2.35
N ASP A 57 -3.36 -16.66 -1.34
CA ASP A 57 -4.81 -16.79 -1.47
C ASP A 57 -5.50 -15.50 -0.95
N PRO A 58 -6.55 -15.00 -1.62
CA PRO A 58 -7.40 -13.94 -1.05
C PRO A 58 -7.88 -14.19 0.40
N MET A 59 -8.02 -15.45 0.82
CA MET A 59 -8.34 -15.82 2.20
C MET A 59 -7.21 -15.49 3.18
N ASP A 60 -5.95 -15.55 2.74
CA ASP A 60 -4.80 -15.13 3.54
C ASP A 60 -4.85 -13.65 3.86
N LYS A 61 -5.36 -12.82 2.94
CA LYS A 61 -5.59 -11.39 3.20
C LYS A 61 -6.55 -11.22 4.38
N LEU A 62 -7.67 -11.95 4.38
CA LEU A 62 -8.70 -11.82 5.41
C LEU A 62 -8.17 -12.27 6.78
N ALA A 63 -7.45 -13.39 6.81
CA ALA A 63 -6.82 -13.92 8.01
C ALA A 63 -5.71 -12.98 8.53
N LEU A 64 -4.91 -12.40 7.64
CA LEU A 64 -3.88 -11.43 7.99
C LEU A 64 -4.48 -10.15 8.58
N ILE A 65 -5.58 -9.63 8.02
CA ILE A 65 -6.32 -8.49 8.62
C ILE A 65 -6.77 -8.85 10.04
N GLY A 66 -7.39 -10.01 10.24
CA GLY A 66 -7.87 -10.43 11.56
C GLY A 66 -6.74 -10.56 12.59
N ASP A 67 -5.60 -11.13 12.18
CA ASP A 67 -4.40 -11.23 13.02
C ASP A 67 -3.86 -9.82 13.35
N LEU A 68 -3.77 -8.92 12.36
CA LEU A 68 -3.32 -7.54 12.57
C LEU A 68 -4.25 -6.77 13.51
N VAL A 69 -5.57 -6.82 13.31
CA VAL A 69 -6.54 -6.16 14.20
C VAL A 69 -6.39 -6.68 15.63
N SER A 70 -6.20 -7.99 15.81
CA SER A 70 -5.99 -8.60 17.13
C SER A 70 -4.67 -8.18 17.78
N ILE A 71 -3.59 -8.12 17.00
CA ILE A 71 -2.24 -7.73 17.46
C ILE A 71 -2.20 -6.25 17.85
N PHE A 72 -2.73 -5.39 16.98
CA PHE A 72 -2.71 -3.94 17.14
C PHE A 72 -3.84 -3.44 18.06
N LYS A 73 -4.85 -4.29 18.33
CA LYS A 73 -6.06 -3.98 19.12
C LYS A 73 -6.76 -2.71 18.64
N ARG A 74 -6.84 -2.57 17.32
CA ARG A 74 -7.40 -1.41 16.63
C ARG A 74 -8.11 -1.88 15.35
N ASP A 75 -9.25 -1.28 15.08
CA ASP A 75 -10.14 -1.69 13.98
C ASP A 75 -9.92 -0.86 12.70
N ASP A 76 -9.11 0.19 12.81
CA ASP A 76 -8.76 1.18 11.79
C ASP A 76 -7.47 0.80 11.04
N ILE A 77 -7.36 -0.47 10.62
CA ILE A 77 -6.24 -0.97 9.83
C ILE A 77 -6.68 -1.15 8.38
N ASP A 78 -6.03 -0.44 7.45
CA ASP A 78 -6.18 -0.71 6.02
C ASP A 78 -5.02 -1.58 5.53
N LEU A 79 -5.33 -2.82 5.11
CA LEU A 79 -4.36 -3.74 4.57
C LEU A 79 -4.42 -3.78 3.04
N VAL A 80 -3.34 -3.31 2.43
CA VAL A 80 -3.09 -3.40 0.99
C VAL A 80 -2.18 -4.57 0.69
N VAL A 81 -2.68 -5.53 -0.08
CA VAL A 81 -1.85 -6.63 -0.60
C VAL A 81 -1.22 -6.19 -1.90
N LEU A 82 0.11 -6.04 -1.91
CA LEU A 82 0.88 -5.55 -3.05
C LEU A 82 0.82 -6.49 -4.25
N ASN A 83 0.59 -7.80 -4.04
CA ASN A 83 0.44 -8.79 -5.10
C ASN A 83 -0.72 -8.46 -6.05
N SER A 84 -1.83 -7.93 -5.53
CA SER A 84 -3.04 -7.60 -6.31
C SER A 84 -3.29 -6.08 -6.42
N ALA A 85 -2.42 -5.25 -5.86
CA ALA A 85 -2.60 -3.81 -5.84
C ALA A 85 -2.33 -3.19 -7.23
N ASN A 86 -3.04 -2.11 -7.53
CA ASN A 86 -2.81 -1.30 -8.73
C ASN A 86 -1.38 -0.74 -8.73
N PRO A 87 -0.67 -0.72 -9.89
CA PRO A 87 0.66 -0.11 -10.02
C PRO A 87 0.77 1.31 -9.46
N VAL A 88 -0.28 2.13 -9.52
CA VAL A 88 -0.30 3.47 -8.91
C VAL A 88 -0.15 3.40 -7.39
N LEU A 89 -0.93 2.52 -6.77
CA LEU A 89 -0.91 2.34 -5.32
C LEU A 89 0.43 1.75 -4.88
N ARG A 90 0.94 0.74 -5.60
CA ARG A 90 2.29 0.20 -5.35
C ARG A 90 3.37 1.28 -5.46
N HIS A 91 3.29 2.14 -6.47
CA HIS A 91 4.24 3.24 -6.64
C HIS A 91 4.14 4.24 -5.49
N GLN A 92 2.94 4.57 -5.01
CA GLN A 92 2.75 5.41 -3.82
C GLN A 92 3.35 4.77 -2.56
N VAL A 93 3.16 3.46 -2.37
CA VAL A 93 3.73 2.70 -1.25
C VAL A 93 5.26 2.73 -1.30
N ILE A 94 5.88 2.51 -2.46
CA ILE A 94 7.34 2.56 -2.58
C ILE A 94 7.86 3.98 -2.36
N LYS A 95 7.17 4.98 -2.90
CA LYS A 95 7.62 6.38 -2.87
C LYS A 95 7.45 7.06 -1.51
N HIS A 96 6.38 6.74 -0.80
CA HIS A 96 6.00 7.39 0.45
C HIS A 96 5.95 6.44 1.65
N GLY A 97 5.86 5.14 1.41
CA GLY A 97 5.83 4.15 2.48
C GLY A 97 7.20 3.97 3.13
N LYS A 98 7.16 3.67 4.42
CA LYS A 98 8.33 3.31 5.21
C LYS A 98 8.41 1.79 5.29
N LEU A 99 9.54 1.26 4.86
CA LEU A 99 9.84 -0.16 4.96
C LEU A 99 9.99 -0.57 6.44
N ILE A 100 9.21 -1.54 6.87
CA ILE A 100 9.25 -2.14 8.22
C ILE A 100 10.02 -3.45 8.18
N PHE A 101 9.83 -4.22 7.12
CA PHE A 101 10.48 -5.51 6.94
C PHE A 101 10.74 -5.78 5.47
N GLU A 102 11.92 -6.32 5.18
CA GLU A 102 12.27 -6.94 3.92
C GLU A 102 12.88 -8.31 4.17
N GLU A 103 12.52 -9.30 3.36
CA GLU A 103 13.15 -10.62 3.41
C GLU A 103 14.56 -10.59 2.84
N ASN A 104 14.72 -9.97 1.67
CA ASN A 104 16.00 -9.82 0.98
C ASN A 104 15.96 -8.55 0.12
N GLU A 105 17.12 -7.91 -0.04
CA GLU A 105 17.30 -6.72 -0.88
C GLU A 105 16.90 -6.99 -2.33
N ASP A 106 17.23 -8.18 -2.86
CA ASP A 106 16.86 -8.58 -4.22
C ASP A 106 15.34 -8.53 -4.45
N VAL A 107 14.55 -9.01 -3.47
CA VAL A 107 13.08 -9.06 -3.56
C VAL A 107 12.50 -7.65 -3.57
N LYS A 108 13.06 -6.76 -2.76
CA LYS A 108 12.69 -5.35 -2.75
C LYS A 108 13.02 -4.68 -4.08
N VAL A 109 14.25 -4.82 -4.55
CA VAL A 109 14.69 -4.20 -5.81
C VAL A 109 13.86 -4.72 -6.98
N GLU A 110 13.61 -6.03 -7.06
CA GLU A 110 12.77 -6.62 -8.09
C GLU A 110 11.34 -6.05 -8.05
N PHE A 111 10.76 -5.94 -6.86
CA PHE A 111 9.43 -5.36 -6.67
C PHE A 111 9.36 -3.88 -7.05
N GLU A 112 10.37 -3.09 -6.66
CA GLU A 112 10.45 -1.66 -6.98
C GLU A 112 10.62 -1.44 -8.48
N VAL A 113 11.54 -2.15 -9.12
CA VAL A 113 11.77 -2.07 -10.56
C VAL A 113 10.52 -2.50 -11.34
N LYS A 114 9.88 -3.60 -10.95
CA LYS A 114 8.63 -4.06 -11.56
C LYS A 114 7.53 -3.01 -11.44
N THR A 115 7.35 -2.44 -10.25
CA THR A 115 6.35 -1.42 -10.01
C THR A 115 6.62 -0.15 -10.80
N LEU A 116 7.88 0.30 -10.89
CA LEU A 116 8.24 1.47 -11.71
C LEU A 116 7.92 1.24 -13.19
N ARG A 117 8.28 0.07 -13.74
CA ARG A 117 7.99 -0.27 -15.13
C ARG A 117 6.48 -0.22 -15.41
N GLU A 118 5.70 -0.94 -14.62
CA GLU A 118 4.24 -0.96 -14.78
C GLU A 118 3.59 0.41 -14.56
N TYR A 119 4.14 1.22 -13.66
CA TYR A 119 3.69 2.59 -13.44
C TYR A 119 3.96 3.48 -14.66
N MET A 120 5.15 3.38 -15.28
CA MET A 120 5.53 4.12 -16.48
C MET A 120 4.70 3.70 -17.69
N ASP A 121 4.44 2.39 -17.86
CA ASP A 121 3.57 1.88 -18.92
C ASP A 121 2.14 2.44 -18.77
N MET A 122 1.62 2.49 -17.54
CA MET A 122 0.33 3.13 -17.26
C MET A 122 0.36 4.65 -17.39
N GLU A 123 1.50 5.32 -17.22
CA GLU A 123 1.59 6.78 -17.37
C GLU A 123 1.23 7.21 -18.79
N TYR A 124 1.67 6.44 -19.79
CA TYR A 124 1.30 6.66 -21.18
C TYR A 124 -0.22 6.58 -21.37
N PHE A 125 -0.86 5.50 -20.88
CA PHE A 125 -2.32 5.35 -20.96
C PHE A 125 -3.07 6.45 -20.20
N ARG A 126 -2.55 6.89 -19.04
CA ARG A 126 -3.13 7.99 -18.27
C ARG A 126 -3.07 9.32 -19.01
N LYS A 127 -1.98 9.61 -19.73
CA LYS A 127 -1.87 10.84 -20.54
C LYS A 127 -2.93 10.85 -21.64
N VAL A 128 -3.04 9.75 -22.39
CA VAL A 128 -4.05 9.61 -23.45
C VAL A 128 -5.46 9.73 -22.90
N GLN A 129 -5.79 9.03 -21.80
CA GLN A 129 -7.11 9.15 -21.16
C GLN A 129 -7.39 10.57 -20.68
N MET A 130 -6.40 11.25 -20.09
CA MET A 130 -6.55 12.62 -19.60
C MET A 130 -6.78 13.60 -20.75
N ASP A 131 -6.13 13.40 -21.89
CA ASP A 131 -6.32 14.23 -23.08
C ASP A 131 -7.73 14.05 -23.65
N VAL A 132 -8.22 12.80 -23.74
CA VAL A 132 -9.61 12.50 -24.13
C VAL A 132 -10.63 13.10 -23.15
N ILE A 133 -10.40 12.97 -21.84
CA ILE A 133 -11.28 13.57 -20.82
C ILE A 133 -11.28 15.09 -20.93
N LYS A 134 -10.12 15.72 -21.16
CA LYS A 134 -10.04 17.17 -21.36
C LYS A 134 -10.78 17.62 -22.62
N GLU A 135 -10.67 16.88 -23.71
CA GLU A 135 -11.43 17.14 -24.94
C GLU A 135 -12.93 17.00 -24.71
N TRP A 136 -13.36 15.95 -24.02
CA TRP A 136 -14.77 15.73 -23.68
C TRP A 136 -15.32 16.80 -22.75
N VAL A 137 -14.58 17.19 -21.71
CA VAL A 137 -14.98 18.28 -20.81
C VAL A 137 -15.08 19.60 -21.58
N LYS A 138 -14.16 19.89 -22.50
CA LYS A 138 -14.26 21.08 -23.37
C LYS A 138 -15.48 21.04 -24.28
N SER A 139 -15.81 19.88 -24.86
CA SER A 139 -16.98 19.75 -25.74
C SER A 139 -18.31 19.81 -24.98
N VAL A 140 -18.35 19.37 -23.72
CA VAL A 140 -19.59 19.34 -22.91
C VAL A 140 -19.82 20.65 -22.14
N VAL A 141 -18.75 21.33 -21.71
CA VAL A 141 -18.83 22.59 -20.94
C VAL A 141 -18.85 23.82 -21.85
N GLY A 142 -18.42 23.69 -23.11
CA GLY A 142 -18.43 24.76 -24.11
C GLY A 142 -19.79 25.15 -24.70
N ASP A 143 -20.88 24.46 -24.33
CA ASP A 143 -22.21 24.59 -24.97
C ASP A 143 -23.32 25.12 -24.03
N ASN A 144 -22.97 25.59 -22.82
CA ASN A 144 -23.92 26.14 -21.84
C ASN A 144 -23.68 27.63 -21.56
N SER A 145 -23.46 28.42 -22.61
CA SER A 145 -23.48 29.88 -22.54
C SER A 145 -24.23 30.47 -23.72
N ASP A 146 -25.55 30.27 -23.74
CA ASP A 146 -26.52 31.12 -24.44
C ASP A 146 -27.52 31.67 -23.42
#